data_AF-A0A7X6Q4T9-F1
#
_entry.id   AF-A0A7X6Q4T9-F1
#
_cell.length_a   1.000
_cell.length_b   1.000
_cell.length_c   1.000
_cell.angle_alpha   90.00
_cell.angle_beta   90.00
_cell.angle_gamma   90.00
#
_symmetry.space_group_name_H-M   'P 1'
#
loop_
_entity.id
_entity.type
_entity.pdbx_description
1 polymer ?
#
loop_
_entity_poly.entity_id
_entity_poly.type
_entity_poly.pdbx_seq_one_letter_code
_entity_poly.pdbx_strand_id
1 'polypeptide(L)'
;QQAFDHLVETNQLQCLIIEHQKKKKTVCVDYIVTLLDARMGEAYMAIYQPIYLKNSADEQNINLQIVQNPCLINIKDVLLWLDEQRLYDDKHLYFCGNALDVYADDLAESFEVKDFDFTVLPGQVTEWANALIIARLAFDKWQKGDVIEPHLAAPIYLREKVAFTEKERAAGLSGNPSAEKPVVTKVDSASEQSVHAFAEPRSFQVGHAHYVLRPMVEADISGALLIEQTVQDYPWTRGNFKDSLRSNYPAWVVELESDDDVEQSSSRIVGFAVQMLAPDVAHVLLIAVEPSLQGDGFGTLLLKTLEKNALANGLDKQLLEVRESNDQAQRFYLRHRYAVIGKRKGYYREVGGASEDAIVLEKQLTADDANIECTPHCASGSKVAH
;
A
#
# COMPACT_ATOMS: atom_id res chain seq x y z
N GLN A 1 -8.88 -14.36 16.41
CA GLN A 1 -9.95 -15.38 16.48
C GLN A 1 -9.78 -16.30 17.68
N GLN A 2 -8.70 -17.10 17.78
CA GLN A 2 -8.53 -18.03 18.92
C GLN A 2 -8.65 -17.34 20.29
N ALA A 3 -8.05 -16.16 20.47
CA ALA A 3 -8.18 -15.35 21.68
C ALA A 3 -9.64 -15.02 22.01
N PHE A 4 -10.40 -14.63 20.99
CA PHE A 4 -11.82 -14.34 21.11
C PHE A 4 -12.63 -15.59 21.46
N ASP A 5 -12.40 -16.71 20.77
CA ASP A 5 -13.08 -17.99 21.04
C ASP A 5 -12.83 -18.44 22.48
N HIS A 6 -11.58 -18.35 22.96
CA HIS A 6 -11.21 -18.66 24.34
C HIS A 6 -11.93 -17.77 25.35
N LEU A 7 -11.97 -16.46 25.10
CA LEU A 7 -12.65 -15.51 25.96
C LEU A 7 -14.16 -15.78 26.07
N VAL A 8 -14.79 -16.21 24.96
CA VAL A 8 -16.19 -16.65 24.93
C VAL A 8 -16.36 -17.96 25.70
N GLU A 9 -15.53 -18.97 25.45
CA GLU A 9 -15.60 -20.29 26.09
C GLU A 9 -15.38 -20.24 27.62
N THR A 10 -14.45 -19.40 28.06
CA THR A 10 -14.10 -19.24 29.48
C THR A 10 -14.96 -18.21 30.21
N ASN A 11 -15.91 -17.59 29.49
CA ASN A 11 -16.81 -16.57 30.03
C ASN A 11 -16.07 -15.39 30.70
N GLN A 12 -14.87 -15.08 30.18
CA GLN A 12 -14.04 -13.96 30.65
C GLN A 12 -14.44 -12.61 30.04
N LEU A 13 -15.33 -12.64 29.05
CA LEU A 13 -15.97 -11.43 28.55
C LEU A 13 -17.00 -10.94 29.57
N GLN A 14 -16.64 -9.93 30.36
CA GLN A 14 -17.51 -9.36 31.40
C GLN A 14 -18.89 -8.92 30.86
N CYS A 15 -18.99 -8.57 29.56
CA CYS A 15 -20.26 -8.18 28.94
C CYS A 15 -21.19 -9.34 28.51
N LEU A 16 -20.77 -10.61 28.55
CA LEU A 16 -21.69 -11.72 28.23
C LEU A 16 -22.69 -12.02 29.36
N ILE A 17 -22.41 -11.60 30.60
CA ILE A 17 -23.16 -12.03 31.78
C ILE A 17 -24.31 -11.07 32.16
N ILE A 18 -24.29 -9.81 31.70
CA ILE A 18 -25.29 -8.79 32.12
C ILE A 18 -26.69 -9.07 31.54
N GLU A 19 -26.79 -9.93 30.52
CA GLU A 19 -28.01 -10.11 29.73
C GLU A 19 -28.95 -11.22 30.19
N HIS A 20 -28.66 -11.95 31.28
CA HIS A 20 -29.70 -12.81 31.85
C HIS A 20 -30.82 -12.02 32.56
N GLN A 21 -30.73 -10.68 32.66
CA GLN A 21 -31.78 -9.87 33.30
C GLN A 21 -32.31 -8.66 32.52
N LYS A 22 -31.65 -8.10 31.50
CA LYS A 22 -32.21 -6.94 30.75
C LYS A 22 -31.83 -6.92 29.26
N LYS A 23 -32.86 -6.97 28.40
CA LYS A 23 -32.82 -6.84 26.94
C LYS A 23 -32.09 -5.55 26.48
N LYS A 24 -30.81 -5.68 26.12
CA LYS A 24 -30.02 -4.85 25.20
C LYS A 24 -28.61 -5.48 25.07
N LYS A 25 -28.43 -6.41 24.12
CA LYS A 25 -27.13 -7.08 23.86
C LYS A 25 -26.12 -6.09 23.28
N THR A 26 -25.11 -5.74 24.06
CA THR A 26 -23.82 -5.23 23.56
C THR A 26 -22.74 -6.00 24.30
N VAL A 27 -22.06 -6.91 23.60
CA VAL A 27 -20.86 -7.57 24.14
C VAL A 27 -19.70 -6.61 23.92
N CYS A 28 -19.33 -5.82 24.93
CA CYS A 28 -18.10 -5.03 24.88
C CYS A 28 -16.97 -5.88 25.44
N VAL A 29 -16.20 -6.47 24.54
CA VAL A 29 -14.79 -6.71 24.81
C VAL A 29 -14.13 -5.40 24.41
N ASP A 30 -13.37 -4.76 25.30
CA ASP A 30 -12.86 -3.43 24.99
C ASP A 30 -11.87 -3.50 23.83
N TYR A 31 -10.72 -4.17 23.97
CA TYR A 31 -9.84 -4.47 22.83
C TYR A 31 -9.01 -5.75 23.03
N ILE A 32 -8.72 -6.45 21.94
CA ILE A 32 -7.80 -7.58 21.88
C ILE A 32 -6.51 -7.11 21.19
N VAL A 33 -5.40 -7.15 21.92
CA VAL A 33 -4.06 -6.79 21.44
C VAL A 33 -3.30 -8.08 21.11
N THR A 34 -2.92 -8.27 19.86
CA THR A 34 -2.12 -9.43 19.41
C THR A 34 -0.66 -9.03 19.27
N LEU A 35 0.26 -9.77 19.87
CA LEU A 35 1.71 -9.58 19.76
C LEU A 35 2.39 -10.89 19.33
N LEU A 36 2.86 -10.96 18.08
CA LEU A 36 3.58 -12.13 17.55
C LEU A 36 5.08 -11.85 17.44
N ASP A 37 5.92 -12.78 17.90
CA ASP A 37 7.38 -12.62 17.90
C ASP A 37 7.92 -12.38 16.49
N ALA A 38 8.54 -11.21 16.27
CA ALA A 38 9.19 -10.84 15.01
C ALA A 38 10.72 -10.99 15.07
N ARG A 39 11.26 -11.54 16.18
CA ARG A 39 12.67 -11.61 16.56
C ARG A 39 13.29 -10.24 16.87
N MET A 40 14.49 -10.27 17.44
CA MET A 40 15.31 -9.07 17.70
C MET A 40 14.65 -8.01 18.60
N GLY A 41 13.81 -8.44 19.55
CA GLY A 41 13.14 -7.52 20.48
C GLY A 41 11.93 -6.80 19.86
N GLU A 42 11.36 -7.35 18.80
CA GLU A 42 10.22 -6.78 18.09
C GLU A 42 9.05 -7.75 18.03
N ALA A 43 7.85 -7.20 17.89
CA ALA A 43 6.62 -7.95 17.72
C ALA A 43 5.78 -7.38 16.58
N TYR A 44 5.05 -8.26 15.89
CA TYR A 44 3.92 -7.87 15.07
C TYR A 44 2.73 -7.58 15.97
N MET A 45 2.33 -6.32 16.05
CA MET A 45 1.21 -5.85 16.82
C MET A 45 0.00 -5.57 15.93
N ALA A 46 -1.17 -6.01 16.36
CA ALA A 46 -2.46 -5.57 15.82
C ALA A 46 -3.49 -5.47 16.96
N ILE A 47 -4.51 -4.63 16.78
CA ILE A 47 -5.55 -4.41 17.79
C ILE A 47 -6.91 -4.59 17.15
N TYR A 48 -7.76 -5.38 17.81
CA TYR A 48 -9.08 -5.75 17.34
C TYR A 48 -10.15 -5.41 18.37
N GLN A 49 -11.32 -5.00 17.90
CA GLN A 49 -12.51 -4.82 18.71
C GLN A 49 -13.60 -5.80 18.24
N PRO A 50 -14.11 -6.67 19.13
CA PRO A 50 -15.28 -7.49 18.84
C PRO A 50 -16.55 -6.65 18.73
N ILE A 51 -17.31 -6.84 17.65
CA ILE A 51 -18.53 -6.08 17.33
C ILE A 51 -19.66 -7.02 16.94
N TYR A 52 -20.85 -6.75 17.46
CA TYR A 52 -22.06 -7.51 17.15
C TYR A 52 -22.74 -7.02 15.87
N LEU A 53 -22.98 -7.94 14.93
CA LEU A 53 -23.74 -7.63 13.71
C LEU A 53 -25.25 -7.84 13.97
N LYS A 54 -26.00 -6.75 14.08
CA LYS A 54 -27.47 -6.80 14.02
C LYS A 54 -27.90 -7.08 12.57
N ASN A 55 -28.06 -8.34 12.18
CA ASN A 55 -29.03 -8.80 11.16
C ASN A 55 -28.73 -10.23 10.64
N SER A 56 -28.96 -11.25 11.46
CA SER A 56 -29.28 -12.60 10.97
C SER A 56 -29.92 -13.39 12.11
N ALA A 57 -30.85 -14.28 11.81
CA ALA A 57 -31.59 -15.09 12.78
C ALA A 57 -30.73 -16.08 13.59
N ASP A 58 -29.40 -16.06 13.42
CA ASP A 58 -28.42 -16.81 14.21
C ASP A 58 -27.80 -15.90 15.28
N GLU A 59 -27.98 -16.27 16.55
CA GLU A 59 -27.51 -15.52 17.72
C GLU A 59 -25.97 -15.47 17.89
N GLN A 60 -25.16 -15.79 16.85
CA GLN A 60 -23.72 -16.06 17.00
C GLN A 60 -22.76 -15.29 16.06
N ASN A 61 -23.22 -14.33 15.24
CA ASN A 61 -22.29 -13.60 14.36
C ASN A 61 -21.68 -12.36 15.05
N ILE A 62 -20.61 -12.59 15.81
CA ILE A 62 -19.70 -11.55 16.31
C ILE A 62 -18.53 -11.42 15.32
N ASN A 63 -18.21 -10.20 14.89
CA ASN A 63 -17.10 -9.91 13.98
C ASN A 63 -15.96 -9.20 14.72
N LEU A 64 -14.71 -9.40 14.30
CA LEU A 64 -13.55 -8.67 14.82
C LEU A 64 -13.24 -7.48 13.91
N GLN A 65 -13.57 -6.28 14.34
CA GLN A 65 -13.15 -5.06 13.67
C GLN A 65 -11.67 -4.80 13.95
N ILE A 66 -10.90 -4.49 12.91
CA ILE A 66 -9.51 -4.04 13.05
C ILE A 66 -9.53 -2.59 13.53
N VAL A 67 -8.86 -2.32 14.64
CA VAL A 67 -8.70 -0.99 15.25
C VAL A 67 -7.32 -0.44 14.97
N GLN A 68 -6.31 -1.30 15.05
CA GLN A 68 -4.96 -1.02 14.60
C GLN A 68 -4.55 -2.10 13.61
N ASN A 69 -4.20 -1.69 12.39
CA ASN A 69 -3.67 -2.59 11.38
C ASN A 69 -2.39 -3.27 11.86
N PRO A 70 -2.11 -4.51 11.39
CA PRO A 70 -0.86 -5.18 11.69
C PRO A 70 0.35 -4.30 11.38
N CYS A 71 1.19 -4.09 12.39
CA CYS A 71 2.39 -3.26 12.31
C CYS A 71 3.52 -3.92 13.08
N LEU A 72 4.77 -3.58 12.74
CA LEU A 72 5.93 -3.99 13.50
C LEU A 72 6.21 -2.96 14.59
N ILE A 73 6.53 -3.38 15.81
CA ILE A 73 6.85 -2.49 16.93
C ILE A 73 7.95 -3.11 17.82
N ASN A 74 8.81 -2.27 18.40
CA ASN A 74 9.73 -2.71 19.43
C ASN A 74 8.95 -3.10 20.70
N ILE A 75 9.30 -4.21 21.32
CA ILE A 75 8.55 -4.73 22.47
C ILE A 75 8.48 -3.74 23.63
N LYS A 76 9.55 -2.97 23.84
CA LYS A 76 9.64 -1.96 24.91
C LYS A 76 8.76 -0.73 24.64
N ASP A 77 8.41 -0.50 23.38
CA ASP A 77 7.59 0.64 22.96
C ASP A 77 6.09 0.32 22.95
N VAL A 78 5.68 -0.95 23.12
CA VAL A 78 4.26 -1.36 23.02
C VAL A 78 3.37 -0.58 23.97
N LEU A 79 3.70 -0.56 25.27
CA LEU A 79 2.87 0.10 26.28
C LEU A 79 2.97 1.62 26.21
N LEU A 80 4.18 2.14 25.93
CA LEU A 80 4.38 3.57 25.73
C LEU A 80 3.54 4.08 24.55
N TRP A 81 3.52 3.32 23.45
CA TRP A 81 2.74 3.65 22.29
C TRP A 81 1.23 3.59 22.57
N LEU A 82 0.75 2.57 23.29
CA LEU A 82 -0.66 2.46 23.70
C LEU A 82 -1.08 3.66 24.57
N ASP A 83 -0.23 4.07 25.51
CA ASP A 83 -0.45 5.24 26.40
C ASP A 83 -0.52 6.55 25.63
N GLU A 84 0.35 6.73 24.63
CA GLU A 84 0.36 7.92 23.77
C GLU A 84 -0.96 8.10 23.01
N GLN A 85 -1.71 7.02 22.75
CA GLN A 85 -2.96 7.11 21.99
C GLN A 85 -4.11 7.73 22.75
N ARG A 86 -4.14 7.60 24.09
CA ARG A 86 -5.30 7.94 24.97
C ARG A 86 -6.64 7.30 24.59
N LEU A 87 -6.69 6.55 23.49
CA LEU A 87 -7.87 5.86 22.95
C LEU A 87 -8.28 4.69 23.85
N TYR A 88 -7.32 4.15 24.60
CA TYR A 88 -7.44 2.97 25.43
C TYR A 88 -7.53 3.31 26.93
N ASP A 89 -7.57 4.59 27.28
CA ASP A 89 -7.76 5.04 28.65
C ASP A 89 -9.15 4.55 29.12
N ASP A 90 -9.21 3.96 30.32
CA ASP A 90 -10.42 3.34 30.89
C ASP A 90 -10.99 2.14 30.10
N LYS A 91 -10.14 1.45 29.33
CA LYS A 91 -10.50 0.26 28.53
C LYS A 91 -9.73 -0.98 28.98
N HIS A 92 -10.41 -2.13 29.00
CA HIS A 92 -9.77 -3.40 29.29
C HIS A 92 -9.05 -3.98 28.07
N LEU A 93 -7.75 -4.22 28.18
CA LEU A 93 -6.94 -4.78 27.08
C LEU A 93 -6.68 -6.27 27.30
N TYR A 94 -7.07 -7.10 26.33
CA TYR A 94 -6.73 -8.53 26.32
C TYR A 94 -5.50 -8.77 25.46
N PHE A 95 -4.36 -9.06 26.08
CA PHE A 95 -3.12 -9.37 25.38
C PHE A 95 -3.04 -10.85 25.02
N CYS A 96 -2.63 -11.13 23.78
CA CYS A 96 -2.39 -12.49 23.30
C CYS A 96 -1.24 -12.53 22.27
N GLY A 97 -0.70 -13.72 22.04
CA GLY A 97 0.39 -13.97 21.08
C GLY A 97 1.72 -14.30 21.75
N ASN A 98 2.58 -15.04 21.03
CA ASN A 98 3.76 -15.70 21.58
C ASN A 98 4.87 -14.73 22.00
N ALA A 99 4.83 -13.47 21.54
CA ALA A 99 5.79 -12.45 21.98
C ALA A 99 5.70 -12.19 23.49
N LEU A 100 4.53 -12.39 24.09
CA LEU A 100 4.31 -12.19 25.53
C LEU A 100 5.18 -13.12 26.38
N ASP A 101 5.33 -14.37 25.95
CA ASP A 101 6.20 -15.34 26.62
C ASP A 101 7.68 -15.13 26.26
N VAL A 102 7.97 -14.80 25.00
CA VAL A 102 9.34 -14.61 24.51
C VAL A 102 10.01 -13.39 25.16
N TYR A 103 9.25 -12.33 25.41
CA TYR A 103 9.74 -11.06 25.93
C TYR A 103 9.10 -10.70 27.28
N ALA A 104 8.76 -11.72 28.08
CA ALA A 104 8.06 -11.55 29.35
C ALA A 104 8.77 -10.57 30.30
N ASP A 105 10.11 -10.64 30.38
CA ASP A 105 10.90 -9.76 31.24
C ASP A 105 10.89 -8.30 30.74
N ASP A 106 11.12 -8.07 29.44
CA ASP A 106 11.09 -6.73 28.84
C ASP A 106 9.70 -6.07 28.96
N LEU A 107 8.65 -6.87 28.81
CA LEU A 107 7.27 -6.43 28.98
C LEU A 107 6.95 -6.17 30.45
N ALA A 108 7.38 -7.03 31.38
CA ALA A 108 7.15 -6.85 32.81
C ALA A 108 7.75 -5.53 33.32
N GLU A 109 8.98 -5.20 32.91
CA GLU A 109 9.60 -3.89 33.20
C GLU A 109 8.74 -2.72 32.69
N SER A 110 8.09 -2.90 31.54
CA SER A 110 7.24 -1.88 30.92
C SER A 110 5.86 -1.79 31.60
N PHE A 111 5.31 -2.92 32.08
CA PHE A 111 4.02 -3.01 32.78
C PHE A 111 4.06 -2.42 34.19
N GLU A 112 5.23 -2.33 34.82
CA GLU A 112 5.39 -1.69 36.15
C GLU A 112 5.26 -0.15 36.11
N VAL A 113 5.27 0.47 34.92
CA VAL A 113 5.37 1.93 34.76
C VAL A 113 4.01 2.64 34.72
N LYS A 114 2.90 1.93 34.42
CA LYS A 114 1.56 2.52 34.20
C LYS A 114 0.40 1.56 34.56
N ASP A 115 -0.66 2.10 35.16
CA ASP A 115 -1.91 1.38 35.48
C ASP A 115 -2.81 1.23 34.22
N PHE A 116 -2.49 0.29 33.33
CA PHE A 116 -3.47 -0.21 32.36
C PHE A 116 -4.33 -1.30 33.00
N ASP A 117 -5.63 -1.34 32.69
CA ASP A 117 -6.45 -2.51 33.00
C ASP A 117 -6.30 -3.54 31.88
N PHE A 118 -5.59 -4.63 32.15
CA PHE A 118 -5.30 -5.65 31.14
C PHE A 118 -5.32 -7.07 31.68
N THR A 119 -5.58 -8.01 30.77
CA THR A 119 -5.45 -9.45 31.00
C THR A 119 -4.56 -10.07 29.94
N VAL A 120 -3.55 -10.82 30.37
CA VAL A 120 -2.75 -11.68 29.48
C VAL A 120 -3.43 -13.03 29.34
N LEU A 121 -3.77 -13.42 28.11
CA LEU A 121 -4.41 -14.71 27.81
C LEU A 121 -3.40 -15.87 27.82
N PRO A 122 -3.83 -17.10 28.19
CA PRO A 122 -2.93 -18.23 28.38
C PRO A 122 -2.32 -18.77 27.07
N GLY A 123 -1.13 -19.36 27.20
CA GLY A 123 -0.24 -19.83 26.12
C GLY A 123 -0.87 -20.72 25.02
N GLN A 124 -1.93 -21.47 25.34
CA GLN A 124 -2.62 -22.36 24.39
C GLN A 124 -3.34 -21.62 23.26
N VAL A 125 -3.49 -20.30 23.40
CA VAL A 125 -4.22 -19.41 22.49
C VAL A 125 -3.27 -18.43 21.78
N THR A 126 -1.96 -18.56 22.02
CA THR A 126 -0.95 -17.55 21.68
C THR A 126 0.18 -18.08 20.78
N GLU A 127 0.19 -19.37 20.42
CA GLU A 127 1.18 -19.92 19.49
C GLU A 127 1.05 -19.33 18.06
N TRP A 128 2.09 -19.55 17.25
CA TRP A 128 2.02 -19.31 15.81
C TRP A 128 0.81 -20.01 15.22
N ALA A 129 0.08 -19.31 14.34
CA ALA A 129 -1.08 -19.88 13.66
C ALA A 129 -0.66 -21.17 12.94
N ASN A 130 -1.26 -22.29 13.36
CA ASN A 130 -1.01 -23.57 12.69
C ASN A 130 -1.68 -23.60 11.30
N ALA A 131 -1.24 -24.54 10.46
CA ALA A 131 -1.73 -24.65 9.10
C ALA A 131 -3.26 -24.82 9.01
N LEU A 132 -3.89 -25.44 10.03
CA LEU A 132 -5.33 -25.61 10.08
C LEU A 132 -6.06 -24.28 10.26
N ILE A 133 -5.55 -23.38 11.11
CA ILE A 133 -6.11 -22.05 11.31
C ILE A 133 -5.95 -21.19 10.05
N ILE A 134 -4.76 -21.23 9.45
CA ILE A 134 -4.49 -20.55 8.18
C ILE A 134 -5.46 -21.05 7.10
N ALA A 135 -5.64 -22.37 6.99
CA ALA A 135 -6.55 -22.97 6.03
C ALA A 135 -8.02 -22.56 6.27
N ARG A 136 -8.47 -22.48 7.53
CA ARG A 136 -9.83 -22.02 7.87
C ARG A 136 -10.04 -20.55 7.51
N LEU A 137 -9.10 -19.67 7.85
CA LEU A 137 -9.16 -18.26 7.49
C LEU A 137 -9.12 -18.06 5.97
N ALA A 138 -8.25 -18.80 5.28
CA ALA A 138 -8.19 -18.80 3.83
C ALA A 138 -9.50 -19.30 3.20
N PHE A 139 -10.12 -20.33 3.77
CA PHE A 139 -11.40 -20.86 3.31
C PHE A 139 -12.55 -19.87 3.51
N ASP A 140 -12.64 -19.22 4.68
CA ASP A 140 -13.65 -18.19 4.95
C ASP A 140 -13.48 -16.97 4.02
N LYS A 141 -12.24 -16.49 3.86
CA LYS A 141 -11.90 -15.45 2.88
C LYS A 141 -12.26 -15.86 1.45
N TRP A 142 -11.95 -17.09 1.06
CA TRP A 142 -12.31 -17.64 -0.25
C TRP A 142 -13.82 -17.69 -0.47
N GLN A 143 -14.60 -18.12 0.52
CA GLN A 143 -16.07 -18.13 0.45
C GLN A 143 -16.66 -16.72 0.27
N LYS A 144 -16.00 -15.70 0.84
CA LYS A 144 -16.36 -14.28 0.72
C LYS A 144 -15.80 -13.62 -0.55
N GLY A 145 -15.03 -14.33 -1.37
CA GLY A 145 -14.35 -13.79 -2.55
C GLY A 145 -13.13 -12.91 -2.24
N ASP A 146 -12.69 -12.86 -0.98
CA ASP A 146 -11.52 -12.10 -0.51
C ASP A 146 -10.23 -12.89 -0.78
N VAL A 147 -9.71 -12.79 -2.01
CA VAL A 147 -8.51 -13.54 -2.44
C VAL A 147 -7.33 -12.62 -2.76
N ILE A 148 -6.13 -13.08 -2.40
CA ILE A 148 -4.87 -12.40 -2.72
C ILE A 148 -4.02 -13.28 -3.65
N GLU A 149 -3.20 -12.64 -4.50
CA GLU A 149 -2.27 -13.39 -5.35
C GLU A 149 -1.21 -14.10 -4.49
N PRO A 150 -0.70 -15.28 -4.89
CA PRO A 150 0.24 -16.06 -4.08
C PRO A 150 1.53 -15.32 -3.67
N HIS A 151 2.06 -14.45 -4.53
CA HIS A 151 3.25 -13.64 -4.21
C HIS A 151 2.95 -12.57 -3.14
N LEU A 152 1.66 -12.25 -2.93
CA LEU A 152 1.14 -11.33 -1.91
C LEU A 152 0.81 -12.02 -0.59
N ALA A 153 0.83 -13.35 -0.56
CA ALA A 153 0.68 -14.15 0.65
C ALA A 153 1.99 -14.36 1.44
N ALA A 154 3.14 -13.92 0.91
CA ALA A 154 4.41 -13.96 1.65
C ALA A 154 4.40 -13.05 2.90
N PRO A 155 5.07 -13.45 4.01
CA PRO A 155 5.10 -12.65 5.23
C PRO A 155 5.80 -11.29 5.10
N ILE A 156 5.34 -10.28 5.84
CA ILE A 156 5.81 -8.89 5.77
C ILE A 156 7.32 -8.73 6.05
N TYR A 157 7.94 -9.57 6.90
CA TYR A 157 9.40 -9.53 7.13
C TYR A 157 10.24 -9.82 5.88
N LEU A 158 9.68 -10.46 4.86
CA LEU A 158 10.34 -10.64 3.57
C LEU A 158 10.19 -9.43 2.65
N ARG A 159 9.31 -8.48 2.95
CA ARG A 159 8.97 -7.32 2.11
C ARG A 159 9.51 -6.00 2.61
N GLU A 160 9.53 -5.76 3.92
CA GLU A 160 9.77 -4.41 4.46
C GLU A 160 10.97 -4.28 5.43
N LYS A 161 11.79 -5.32 5.61
CA LYS A 161 13.03 -5.20 6.38
C LYS A 161 14.21 -5.86 5.69
N VAL A 162 15.12 -5.04 5.15
CA VAL A 162 16.46 -5.47 4.74
C VAL A 162 17.44 -4.87 5.73
N ALA A 163 18.37 -5.68 6.25
CA ALA A 163 19.48 -5.22 7.08
C ALA A 163 20.16 -3.99 6.46
N PHE A 164 20.70 -3.09 7.31
CA PHE A 164 21.39 -1.86 6.88
C PHE A 164 22.18 -2.06 5.59
N THR A 165 21.99 -1.14 4.66
CA THR A 165 22.71 -1.10 3.39
C THR A 165 24.22 -1.04 3.65
N GLU A 166 25.03 -1.44 2.68
CA GLU A 166 26.50 -1.43 2.81
C GLU A 166 27.04 -0.03 3.12
N LYS A 167 26.34 1.03 2.66
CA LYS A 167 26.66 2.44 2.95
C LYS A 167 26.40 2.80 4.42
N GLU A 168 25.32 2.31 5.00
CA GLU A 168 24.99 2.49 6.41
C GLU A 168 25.96 1.70 7.31
N ARG A 169 26.34 0.48 6.92
CA ARG A 169 27.40 -0.29 7.61
C ARG A 169 28.78 0.37 7.52
N ALA A 170 29.11 0.96 6.37
CA ALA A 170 30.34 1.73 6.19
C ALA A 170 30.35 3.04 6.99
N ALA A 171 29.17 3.58 7.33
CA ALA A 171 29.01 4.71 8.24
C ALA A 171 28.99 4.30 9.73
N GLY A 172 29.21 3.01 10.04
CA GLY A 172 29.27 2.47 11.40
C GLY A 172 27.92 2.04 11.98
N LEU A 173 26.83 2.04 11.19
CA LEU A 173 25.53 1.54 11.63
C LEU A 173 25.49 0.01 11.54
N SER A 174 25.25 -0.66 12.65
CA SER A 174 25.15 -2.12 12.74
C SER A 174 23.84 -2.54 13.37
N GLY A 175 23.24 -3.64 12.90
CA GLY A 175 21.96 -4.17 13.39
C GLY A 175 20.86 -4.14 12.31
N ASN A 176 19.64 -4.56 12.67
CA ASN A 176 18.45 -4.11 11.94
C ASN A 176 18.00 -2.81 12.60
N PRO A 177 17.65 -1.75 11.84
CA PRO A 177 17.03 -0.58 12.45
C PRO A 177 15.78 -1.01 13.23
N SER A 178 15.62 -0.50 14.45
CA SER A 178 14.42 -0.77 15.26
C SER A 178 13.18 -0.29 14.53
N ALA A 179 12.07 -1.01 14.68
CA ALA A 179 10.79 -0.58 14.16
C ALA A 179 10.47 0.84 14.66
N GLU A 180 10.08 1.71 13.73
CA GLU A 180 9.53 3.01 14.09
C GLU A 180 8.20 2.82 14.84
N LYS A 181 7.85 3.78 15.69
CA LYS A 181 6.56 3.75 16.38
C LYS A 181 5.43 3.70 15.35
N PRO A 182 4.43 2.81 15.51
CA PRO A 182 3.34 2.72 14.55
C PRO A 182 2.59 4.04 14.38
N VAL A 183 2.18 4.33 13.15
CA VAL A 183 1.19 5.39 12.91
C VAL A 183 -0.19 4.83 13.25
N VAL A 184 -0.98 5.61 13.99
CA VAL A 184 -2.34 5.24 14.40
C VAL A 184 -3.20 5.00 13.17
N THR A 185 -3.85 3.85 13.13
CA THR A 185 -4.90 3.60 12.15
C THR A 185 -6.12 4.42 12.56
N LYS A 186 -6.36 5.59 11.94
CA LYS A 186 -7.60 6.35 12.17
C LYS A 186 -8.78 5.52 11.68
N VAL A 187 -9.51 4.91 12.60
CA VAL A 187 -10.81 4.29 12.30
C VAL A 187 -11.86 5.38 12.38
N ASP A 188 -12.08 6.07 11.25
CA ASP A 188 -13.29 6.86 11.09
C ASP A 188 -14.46 5.91 10.83
N SER A 189 -15.41 5.87 11.77
CA SER A 189 -16.76 5.41 11.52
C SER A 189 -17.32 6.19 10.34
N ALA A 190 -17.49 5.54 9.19
CA ALA A 190 -18.15 6.09 8.02
C ALA A 190 -17.70 7.51 7.62
N SER A 191 -16.48 7.60 7.10
CA SER A 191 -16.21 8.51 5.98
C SER A 191 -15.10 7.93 5.12
N GLU A 192 -15.49 7.38 3.97
CA GLU A 192 -14.61 7.25 2.83
C GLU A 192 -14.03 8.64 2.53
N GLN A 193 -12.81 8.90 3.00
CA GLN A 193 -11.90 9.77 2.25
C GLN A 193 -11.00 8.85 1.46
N SER A 194 -11.59 8.33 0.39
CA SER A 194 -10.88 7.78 -0.72
C SER A 194 -9.91 8.83 -1.26
N VAL A 195 -8.63 8.50 -1.22
CA VAL A 195 -7.63 9.12 -2.11
C VAL A 195 -7.94 8.58 -3.50
N HIS A 196 -8.99 9.11 -4.14
CA HIS A 196 -9.31 8.79 -5.53
C HIS A 196 -8.37 9.56 -6.44
N ALA A 197 -7.91 8.91 -7.51
CA ALA A 197 -7.36 9.60 -8.66
C ALA A 197 -8.36 10.67 -9.12
N PHE A 198 -7.98 11.94 -8.99
CA PHE A 198 -8.85 13.12 -9.16
C PHE A 198 -9.27 13.44 -10.61
N ALA A 199 -9.38 12.45 -11.49
CA ALA A 199 -9.70 12.71 -12.89
C ALA A 199 -10.85 11.84 -13.38
N GLU A 200 -11.98 12.48 -13.70
CA GLU A 200 -12.98 11.89 -14.56
C GLU A 200 -12.34 11.42 -15.88
N PRO A 201 -12.84 10.34 -16.49
CA PRO A 201 -12.38 9.90 -17.80
C PRO A 201 -12.42 11.06 -18.79
N ARG A 202 -11.32 11.24 -19.53
CA ARG A 202 -11.20 12.27 -20.55
C ARG A 202 -11.01 11.63 -21.90
N SER A 203 -12.04 11.74 -22.74
CA SER A 203 -11.96 11.35 -24.14
C SER A 203 -11.31 12.45 -24.99
N PHE A 204 -10.51 12.06 -25.97
CA PHE A 204 -9.88 12.94 -26.94
C PHE A 204 -9.59 12.17 -28.24
N GLN A 205 -9.29 12.90 -29.32
CA GLN A 205 -9.05 12.31 -30.63
C GLN A 205 -7.65 12.70 -31.11
N VAL A 206 -6.93 11.74 -31.70
CA VAL A 206 -5.65 11.97 -32.39
C VAL A 206 -5.77 11.36 -33.78
N GLY A 207 -5.73 12.20 -34.81
CA GLY A 207 -6.03 11.79 -36.18
C GLY A 207 -7.49 11.35 -36.29
N HIS A 208 -7.71 10.10 -36.69
CA HIS A 208 -9.05 9.49 -36.78
C HIS A 208 -9.36 8.59 -35.57
N ALA A 209 -8.40 8.36 -34.68
CA ALA A 209 -8.54 7.43 -33.57
C ALA A 209 -9.01 8.14 -32.28
N HIS A 210 -9.89 7.47 -31.54
CA HIS A 210 -10.44 7.93 -30.27
C HIS A 210 -9.70 7.31 -29.08
N TYR A 211 -9.39 8.13 -28.09
CA TYR A 211 -8.66 7.72 -26.90
C TYR A 211 -9.33 8.21 -25.63
N VAL A 212 -9.16 7.46 -24.56
CA VAL A 212 -9.63 7.81 -23.22
C VAL A 212 -8.49 7.76 -22.24
N LEU A 213 -8.23 8.87 -21.55
CA LEU A 213 -7.40 8.90 -20.35
C LEU A 213 -8.31 8.65 -19.14
N ARG A 214 -8.02 7.62 -18.35
CA ARG A 214 -8.81 7.29 -17.15
C ARG A 214 -7.95 6.62 -16.08
N PRO A 215 -8.43 6.55 -14.82
CA PRO A 215 -7.78 5.75 -13.79
C PRO A 215 -7.60 4.30 -14.26
N MET A 216 -6.45 3.72 -13.91
CA MET A 216 -6.14 2.32 -14.14
C MET A 216 -6.94 1.44 -13.18
N VAL A 217 -7.51 0.34 -13.68
CA VAL A 217 -8.14 -0.72 -12.88
C VAL A 217 -7.41 -2.05 -13.06
N GLU A 218 -7.68 -3.04 -12.20
CA GLU A 218 -6.99 -4.34 -12.27
C GLU A 218 -7.14 -5.05 -13.64
N ALA A 219 -8.23 -4.81 -14.37
CA ALA A 219 -8.46 -5.35 -15.70
C ALA A 219 -7.45 -4.84 -16.75
N ASP A 220 -6.91 -3.63 -16.55
CA ASP A 220 -5.97 -3.00 -17.49
C ASP A 220 -4.55 -3.51 -17.36
N ILE A 221 -4.22 -4.18 -16.24
CA ILE A 221 -2.86 -4.62 -15.92
C ILE A 221 -2.26 -5.45 -17.07
N SER A 222 -3.07 -6.28 -17.73
CA SER A 222 -2.61 -7.09 -18.86
C SER A 222 -2.12 -6.23 -20.04
N GLY A 223 -2.81 -5.12 -20.32
CA GLY A 223 -2.39 -4.18 -21.37
C GLY A 223 -1.18 -3.36 -20.97
N ALA A 224 -1.14 -2.88 -19.72
CA ALA A 224 0.02 -2.15 -19.18
C ALA A 224 1.29 -3.02 -19.18
N LEU A 225 1.19 -4.29 -18.77
CA LEU A 225 2.31 -5.23 -18.78
C LEU A 225 2.87 -5.47 -20.19
N LEU A 226 2.00 -5.54 -21.20
CA LEU A 226 2.45 -5.72 -22.57
C LEU A 226 3.32 -4.55 -23.03
N ILE A 227 2.95 -3.32 -22.66
CA ILE A 227 3.76 -2.13 -22.95
C ILE A 227 5.07 -2.18 -22.13
N GLU A 228 4.98 -2.42 -20.82
CA GLU A 228 6.11 -2.47 -19.90
C GLU A 228 7.20 -3.45 -20.38
N GLN A 229 6.80 -4.65 -20.82
CA GLN A 229 7.71 -5.67 -21.35
C GLN A 229 8.39 -5.28 -22.67
N THR A 230 7.84 -4.31 -23.41
CA THR A 230 8.42 -3.84 -24.68
C THR A 230 9.36 -2.66 -24.50
N VAL A 231 9.28 -1.95 -23.38
CA VAL A 231 10.01 -0.69 -23.15
C VAL A 231 11.04 -0.76 -22.03
N GLN A 232 10.99 -1.81 -21.18
CA GLN A 232 11.93 -2.00 -20.07
C GLN A 232 12.71 -3.31 -20.22
N ASP A 233 14.02 -3.24 -20.01
CA ASP A 233 14.88 -4.42 -19.95
C ASP A 233 14.57 -5.31 -18.73
N TYR A 234 14.04 -4.69 -17.67
CA TYR A 234 13.66 -5.33 -16.41
C TYR A 234 12.25 -4.87 -16.00
N PRO A 235 11.21 -5.39 -16.67
CA PRO A 235 9.84 -4.91 -16.52
C PRO A 235 9.28 -5.23 -15.13
N TRP A 236 8.42 -4.35 -14.62
CA TRP A 236 7.59 -4.68 -13.46
C TRP A 236 6.76 -5.95 -13.72
N THR A 237 6.63 -6.77 -12.69
CA THR A 237 5.79 -7.97 -12.76
C THR A 237 4.31 -7.60 -12.63
N ARG A 238 3.41 -8.50 -13.05
CA ARG A 238 1.96 -8.37 -12.79
C ARG A 238 1.66 -8.07 -11.32
N GLY A 239 2.44 -8.67 -10.43
CA GLY A 239 2.33 -8.46 -9.00
C GLY A 239 2.60 -7.04 -8.56
N ASN A 240 3.66 -6.41 -9.08
CA ASN A 240 4.00 -5.03 -8.74
C ASN A 240 2.90 -4.04 -9.13
N PHE A 241 2.26 -4.23 -10.30
CA PHE A 241 1.10 -3.45 -10.70
C PHE A 241 -0.10 -3.68 -9.76
N LYS A 242 -0.40 -4.94 -9.44
CA LYS A 242 -1.54 -5.28 -8.56
C LYS A 242 -1.36 -4.71 -7.16
N ASP A 243 -0.15 -4.79 -6.62
CA ASP A 243 0.20 -4.21 -5.32
C ASP A 243 0.06 -2.72 -5.30
N SER A 244 0.56 -2.04 -6.34
CA SER A 244 0.43 -0.59 -6.46
C SER A 244 -1.04 -0.17 -6.42
N LEU A 245 -1.91 -0.84 -7.21
CA LEU A 245 -3.34 -0.53 -7.21
C LEU A 245 -4.01 -0.83 -5.85
N ARG A 246 -3.65 -1.94 -5.19
CA ARG A 246 -4.19 -2.33 -3.88
C ARG A 246 -3.73 -1.43 -2.73
N SER A 247 -2.53 -0.87 -2.85
CA SER A 247 -2.00 0.16 -1.96
C SER A 247 -2.51 1.57 -2.31
N ASN A 248 -3.51 1.68 -3.20
CA ASN A 248 -4.10 2.93 -3.67
C ASN A 248 -3.08 3.90 -4.28
N TYR A 249 -2.03 3.39 -4.93
CA TYR A 249 -1.12 4.24 -5.69
C TYR A 249 -1.86 4.80 -6.91
N PRO A 250 -1.90 6.13 -7.07
CA PRO A 250 -2.57 6.72 -8.21
C PRO A 250 -1.97 6.23 -9.53
N ALA A 251 -2.83 5.70 -10.40
CA ALA A 251 -2.44 5.12 -11.67
C ALA A 251 -3.44 5.46 -12.77
N TRP A 252 -2.94 5.67 -13.98
CA TRP A 252 -3.74 6.02 -15.16
C TRP A 252 -3.36 5.18 -16.35
N VAL A 253 -4.32 5.02 -17.25
CA VAL A 253 -4.13 4.44 -18.57
C VAL A 253 -4.63 5.38 -19.65
N VAL A 254 -3.98 5.31 -20.81
CA VAL A 254 -4.54 5.76 -22.07
C VAL A 254 -5.05 4.53 -22.80
N GLU A 255 -6.35 4.52 -23.05
CA GLU A 255 -7.06 3.50 -23.80
C GLU A 255 -7.33 4.02 -25.21
N LEU A 256 -7.08 3.18 -26.22
CA LEU A 256 -7.52 3.36 -27.59
C LEU A 256 -8.87 2.66 -27.74
N GLU A 257 -9.90 3.45 -28.05
CA GLU A 257 -11.22 2.96 -28.41
C GLU A 257 -11.15 2.39 -29.83
N SER A 258 -11.76 1.23 -30.06
CA SER A 258 -11.83 0.61 -31.37
C SER A 258 -13.07 1.11 -32.13
N ASP A 259 -12.87 1.55 -33.37
CA ASP A 259 -13.92 2.09 -34.26
C ASP A 259 -14.83 0.99 -34.86
N ASP A 260 -14.55 -0.29 -34.62
CA ASP A 260 -15.24 -1.40 -35.27
C ASP A 260 -16.47 -1.88 -34.46
N ASP A 261 -17.66 -1.77 -35.09
CA ASP A 261 -18.98 -2.32 -34.72
C ASP A 261 -19.02 -3.87 -34.60
N VAL A 262 -17.94 -4.49 -34.16
CA VAL A 262 -17.85 -5.93 -33.92
C VAL A 262 -18.00 -6.14 -32.42
N GLU A 263 -18.96 -6.97 -32.01
CA GLU A 263 -19.30 -7.35 -30.61
C GLU A 263 -18.13 -7.85 -29.73
N GLN A 264 -16.89 -7.90 -30.25
CA GLN A 264 -15.65 -8.35 -29.59
C GLN A 264 -14.46 -7.39 -29.79
N SER A 265 -14.73 -6.12 -30.07
CA SER A 265 -13.73 -5.06 -30.10
C SER A 265 -13.27 -4.74 -28.67
N SER A 266 -12.20 -5.41 -28.20
CA SER A 266 -11.64 -5.13 -26.87
C SER A 266 -10.75 -3.89 -26.93
N SER A 267 -11.15 -2.86 -26.22
CA SER A 267 -10.37 -1.66 -25.93
C SER A 267 -8.90 -1.96 -25.60
N ARG A 268 -7.97 -1.19 -26.18
CA ARG A 268 -6.52 -1.46 -26.07
C ARG A 268 -5.82 -0.40 -25.24
N ILE A 269 -5.08 -0.81 -24.21
CA ILE A 269 -4.20 0.13 -23.47
C ILE A 269 -2.97 0.44 -24.33
N VAL A 270 -2.69 1.73 -24.50
CA VAL A 270 -1.57 2.26 -25.34
C VAL A 270 -0.56 3.08 -24.55
N GLY A 271 -0.87 3.41 -23.29
CA GLY A 271 0.07 4.06 -22.37
C GLY A 271 -0.42 3.96 -20.94
N PHE A 272 0.48 4.09 -19.98
CA PHE A 272 0.14 4.06 -18.58
C PHE A 272 1.14 4.84 -17.73
N ALA A 273 0.72 5.20 -16.52
CA ALA A 273 1.58 5.78 -15.51
C ALA A 273 1.15 5.36 -14.10
N VAL A 274 2.12 5.22 -13.20
CA VAL A 274 1.92 4.86 -11.78
C VAL A 274 2.74 5.82 -10.92
N GLN A 275 2.10 6.36 -9.88
CA GLN A 275 2.67 7.33 -8.97
C GLN A 275 2.47 6.88 -7.52
N MET A 276 3.45 7.11 -6.66
CA MET A 276 3.32 6.96 -5.21
C MET A 276 3.36 8.33 -4.55
N LEU A 277 2.46 8.58 -3.60
CA LEU A 277 2.45 9.81 -2.82
C LEU A 277 3.19 9.56 -1.50
N ALA A 278 4.38 10.13 -1.35
CA ALA A 278 5.12 10.15 -0.09
C ALA A 278 4.74 11.42 0.72
N PRO A 279 5.11 11.53 2.01
CA PRO A 279 4.68 12.64 2.86
C PRO A 279 5.01 14.05 2.34
N ASP A 280 6.10 14.20 1.58
CA ASP A 280 6.62 15.50 1.12
C ASP A 280 6.89 15.57 -0.39
N VAL A 281 6.71 14.47 -1.13
CA VAL A 281 7.00 14.40 -2.57
C VAL A 281 6.19 13.31 -3.27
N ALA A 282 5.78 13.56 -4.51
CA ALA A 282 5.18 12.55 -5.37
C ALA A 282 6.27 11.83 -6.19
N HIS A 283 6.28 10.49 -6.19
CA HIS A 283 7.23 9.69 -6.94
C HIS A 283 6.59 9.10 -8.20
N VAL A 284 7.15 9.38 -9.38
CA VAL A 284 6.77 8.66 -10.60
C VAL A 284 7.46 7.30 -10.57
N LEU A 285 6.70 6.23 -10.36
CA LEU A 285 7.22 4.87 -10.30
C LEU A 285 7.38 4.29 -11.70
N LEU A 286 6.36 4.46 -12.54
CA LEU A 286 6.38 4.04 -13.93
C LEU A 286 5.67 5.06 -14.82
N ILE A 287 6.17 5.20 -16.04
CA ILE A 287 5.48 5.86 -17.13
C ILE A 287 5.96 5.26 -18.44
N ALA A 288 5.03 4.80 -19.26
CA ALA A 288 5.36 4.19 -20.55
C ALA A 288 4.24 4.40 -21.56
N VAL A 289 4.65 4.41 -22.83
CA VAL A 289 3.78 4.51 -24.00
C VAL A 289 4.23 3.45 -24.99
N GLU A 290 3.26 2.82 -25.65
CA GLU A 290 3.50 1.87 -26.73
C GLU A 290 4.51 2.45 -27.74
N PRO A 291 5.57 1.71 -28.14
CA PRO A 291 6.62 2.22 -29.02
C PRO A 291 6.14 2.88 -30.31
N SER A 292 5.06 2.36 -30.92
CA SER A 292 4.47 2.87 -32.16
C SER A 292 3.78 4.25 -32.00
N LEU A 293 3.48 4.67 -30.77
CA LEU A 293 2.78 5.90 -30.42
C LEU A 293 3.66 6.88 -29.63
N GLN A 294 4.96 6.58 -29.52
CA GLN A 294 5.91 7.50 -28.90
C GLN A 294 6.17 8.71 -29.80
N GLY A 295 6.31 9.88 -29.19
CA GLY A 295 6.51 11.14 -29.92
C GLY A 295 5.22 11.90 -30.25
N ASP A 296 4.05 11.28 -30.11
CA ASP A 296 2.76 11.91 -30.41
C ASP A 296 2.15 12.68 -29.22
N GLY A 297 2.83 12.70 -28.07
CA GLY A 297 2.44 13.50 -26.90
C GLY A 297 1.73 12.74 -25.77
N PHE A 298 1.48 11.44 -25.91
CA PHE A 298 0.88 10.61 -24.85
C PHE A 298 1.71 10.60 -23.55
N GLY A 299 3.04 10.58 -23.65
CA GLY A 299 3.92 10.68 -22.47
C GLY A 299 3.74 12.01 -21.74
N THR A 300 3.61 13.12 -22.47
CA THR A 300 3.33 14.44 -21.89
C THR A 300 1.96 14.46 -21.20
N LEU A 301 0.94 13.87 -21.83
CA LEU A 301 -0.40 13.76 -21.24
C LEU A 301 -0.37 13.02 -19.90
N LEU A 302 0.29 11.86 -19.86
CA LEU A 302 0.43 11.05 -18.64
C LEU A 302 1.23 11.80 -17.57
N LEU A 303 2.38 12.38 -17.91
CA LEU A 303 3.21 13.12 -16.95
C LEU A 303 2.45 14.30 -16.34
N LYS A 304 1.73 15.08 -17.17
CA LYS A 304 0.90 16.20 -16.72
C LYS A 304 -0.26 15.75 -15.82
N THR A 305 -0.79 14.56 -16.07
CA THR A 305 -1.81 13.96 -15.21
C THR A 305 -1.25 13.66 -13.82
N LEU A 306 -0.03 13.11 -13.74
CA LEU A 306 0.65 12.88 -12.47
C LEU A 306 0.97 14.19 -11.74
N GLU A 307 1.47 15.21 -12.44
CA GLU A 307 1.76 16.54 -11.87
C GLU A 307 0.48 17.19 -11.29
N LYS A 308 -0.64 17.14 -12.03
CA LYS A 308 -1.93 17.62 -11.55
C LYS A 308 -2.39 16.85 -10.31
N ASN A 309 -2.22 15.54 -10.28
CA ASN A 309 -2.59 14.72 -9.14
C ASN A 309 -1.75 15.05 -7.89
N ALA A 310 -0.44 15.26 -8.04
CA ALA A 310 0.42 15.66 -6.94
C ALA A 310 -0.06 16.98 -6.30
N LEU A 311 -0.31 18.01 -7.12
CA LEU A 311 -0.81 19.31 -6.67
C LEU A 311 -2.19 19.21 -5.98
N ALA A 312 -3.09 18.37 -6.51
CA ALA A 312 -4.39 18.13 -5.90
C ALA A 312 -4.30 17.49 -4.50
N ASN A 313 -3.21 16.76 -4.23
CA ASN A 313 -2.92 16.16 -2.93
C ASN A 313 -1.99 17.03 -2.06
N GLY A 314 -1.78 18.31 -2.42
CA GLY A 314 -0.97 19.26 -1.64
C GLY A 314 0.54 19.04 -1.74
N LEU A 315 1.00 18.22 -2.68
CA LEU A 315 2.43 17.99 -2.94
C LEU A 315 2.92 18.93 -4.03
N ASP A 316 3.95 19.71 -3.70
CA ASP A 316 4.55 20.70 -4.58
C ASP A 316 5.84 20.22 -5.25
N LYS A 317 6.16 18.93 -5.10
CA LYS A 317 7.34 18.29 -5.72
C LYS A 317 6.99 16.96 -6.35
N GLN A 318 7.61 16.68 -7.50
CA GLN A 318 7.59 15.37 -8.14
C GLN A 318 9.00 14.89 -8.47
N LEU A 319 9.32 13.67 -8.07
CA LEU A 319 10.62 13.02 -8.23
C LEU A 319 10.50 11.76 -9.07
N LEU A 320 11.58 11.44 -9.80
CA LEU A 320 11.71 10.20 -10.54
C LEU A 320 13.17 9.78 -10.69
N GLU A 321 13.35 8.49 -10.97
CA GLU A 321 14.63 7.90 -11.35
C GLU A 321 14.57 7.41 -12.80
N VAL A 322 15.65 7.68 -13.54
CA VAL A 322 15.81 7.19 -14.91
C VAL A 322 17.20 6.58 -15.09
N ARG A 323 17.30 5.52 -15.89
CA ARG A 323 18.57 4.89 -16.28
C ARG A 323 19.53 5.91 -16.88
N GLU A 324 20.79 5.86 -16.48
CA GLU A 324 21.84 6.72 -17.04
C GLU A 324 21.98 6.56 -18.56
N SER A 325 21.76 5.34 -19.09
CA SER A 325 21.77 5.07 -20.53
C SER A 325 20.53 5.57 -21.28
N ASN A 326 19.43 5.90 -20.58
CA ASN A 326 18.18 6.29 -21.22
C ASN A 326 18.12 7.80 -21.52
N ASP A 327 18.94 8.22 -22.47
CA ASP A 327 19.04 9.61 -22.94
C ASP A 327 17.69 10.17 -23.42
N GLN A 328 16.86 9.33 -24.04
CA GLN A 328 15.57 9.74 -24.58
C GLN A 328 14.61 10.18 -23.47
N ALA A 329 14.48 9.36 -22.42
CA ALA A 329 13.66 9.68 -21.25
C ALA A 329 14.24 10.88 -20.47
N GLN A 330 15.56 10.95 -20.30
CA GLN A 330 16.21 12.12 -19.68
C GLN A 330 15.86 13.42 -20.42
N ARG A 331 16.00 13.47 -21.76
CA ARG A 331 15.59 14.63 -22.57
C ARG A 331 14.09 14.92 -22.48
N PHE A 332 13.26 13.89 -22.39
CA PHE A 332 11.82 14.05 -22.19
C PHE A 332 11.53 14.79 -20.88
N TYR A 333 12.08 14.35 -19.76
CA TYR A 333 11.85 15.00 -18.46
C TYR A 333 12.46 16.41 -18.38
N LEU A 334 13.68 16.61 -18.90
CA LEU A 334 14.32 17.93 -18.96
C LEU A 334 13.47 18.95 -19.73
N ARG A 335 12.84 18.56 -20.86
CA ARG A 335 11.90 19.43 -21.59
C ARG A 335 10.65 19.78 -20.80
N HIS A 336 10.25 18.94 -19.84
CA HIS A 336 9.15 19.18 -18.90
C HIS A 336 9.59 19.93 -17.64
N ARG A 337 10.81 20.51 -17.65
CA ARG A 337 11.40 21.33 -16.58
C ARG A 337 11.73 20.56 -15.30
N TYR A 338 11.95 19.25 -15.41
CA TYR A 338 12.64 18.51 -14.36
C TYR A 338 14.12 18.88 -14.35
N ALA A 339 14.71 18.96 -13.17
CA ALA A 339 16.12 19.21 -12.96
C ALA A 339 16.80 17.95 -12.41
N VAL A 340 18.05 17.70 -12.82
CA VAL A 340 18.87 16.63 -12.24
C VAL A 340 19.31 17.08 -10.85
N ILE A 341 18.95 16.31 -9.82
CA ILE A 341 19.31 16.60 -8.43
C ILE A 341 20.37 15.64 -7.87
N GLY A 342 20.64 14.55 -8.58
CA GLY A 342 21.66 13.61 -8.14
C GLY A 342 21.74 12.35 -8.98
N LYS A 343 22.56 11.43 -8.50
CA LYS A 343 22.83 10.14 -9.13
C LYS A 343 22.85 9.05 -8.07
N ARG A 344 22.09 7.98 -8.25
CA ARG A 344 22.13 6.78 -7.39
C ARG A 344 23.00 5.73 -8.06
N LYS A 345 24.12 5.39 -7.42
CA LYS A 345 25.05 4.40 -7.96
C LYS A 345 24.50 2.98 -7.84
N GLY A 346 24.63 2.19 -8.90
CA GLY A 346 24.21 0.79 -8.97
C GLY A 346 22.74 0.56 -8.62
N TYR A 347 21.87 1.51 -8.97
CA TYR A 347 20.46 1.51 -8.61
C TYR A 347 19.68 0.44 -9.36
N TYR A 348 19.84 0.34 -10.67
CA TYR A 348 19.24 -0.72 -11.47
C TYR A 348 20.16 -1.93 -11.46
N ARG A 349 19.72 -3.03 -10.85
CA ARG A 349 20.48 -4.28 -10.79
C ARG A 349 19.99 -5.24 -11.86
N GLU A 350 20.94 -5.80 -12.58
CA GLU A 350 20.68 -6.72 -13.69
C GLU A 350 20.84 -8.18 -13.28
N VAL A 351 20.13 -9.06 -13.99
CA VAL A 351 20.31 -10.50 -13.86
C VAL A 351 21.67 -10.86 -14.45
N GLY A 352 22.65 -11.11 -13.59
CA GLY A 352 24.05 -11.35 -13.99
C GLY A 352 25.07 -10.49 -13.24
N GLY A 353 24.63 -9.58 -12.37
CA GLY A 353 25.51 -8.81 -11.47
C GLY A 353 26.02 -7.50 -12.04
N ALA A 354 25.66 -7.15 -13.28
CA ALA A 354 25.81 -5.79 -13.77
C ALA A 354 24.86 -4.85 -13.01
N SER A 355 25.30 -3.61 -12.78
CA SER A 355 24.49 -2.58 -12.15
C SER A 355 24.61 -1.30 -12.94
N GLU A 356 23.50 -0.63 -13.16
CA GLU A 356 23.44 0.66 -13.82
C GLU A 356 23.03 1.74 -12.81
N ASP A 357 23.64 2.91 -12.95
CA ASP A 357 23.29 4.06 -12.14
C ASP A 357 21.95 4.68 -12.60
N ALA A 358 21.26 5.33 -11.67
CA ALA A 358 20.08 6.13 -11.97
C ALA A 358 20.38 7.62 -11.83
N ILE A 359 19.94 8.40 -12.81
CA ILE A 359 19.84 9.85 -12.69
C ILE A 359 18.55 10.16 -11.95
N VAL A 360 18.64 10.92 -10.87
CA VAL A 360 17.48 11.36 -10.09
C VAL A 360 17.09 12.74 -10.58
N LEU A 361 15.85 12.88 -11.04
CA LEU A 361 15.28 14.15 -11.46
C LEU A 361 14.13 14.55 -10.56
N GLU A 362 14.02 15.85 -10.30
CA GLU A 362 12.95 16.44 -9.52
C GLU A 362 12.41 17.68 -10.22
N LYS A 363 11.13 17.96 -10.02
CA LYS A 363 10.50 19.22 -10.39
C LYS A 363 9.73 19.79 -9.22
N GLN A 364 9.98 21.06 -8.93
CA GLN A 364 9.08 21.87 -8.12
C GLN A 364 7.85 22.22 -8.97
N LEU A 365 6.67 21.79 -8.53
CA LEU A 365 5.40 21.98 -9.21
C LEU A 365 4.78 23.33 -8.86
N THR A 366 4.13 23.92 -9.85
CA THR A 366 3.36 25.16 -9.72
C THR A 366 1.95 24.97 -10.25
N ALA A 367 1.02 25.89 -9.94
CA ALA A 367 -0.36 25.80 -10.45
C ALA A 367 -0.41 25.71 -12.00
N ASP A 368 0.53 26.34 -12.71
CA ASP A 368 0.63 26.25 -14.17
C ASP A 368 0.89 24.83 -14.67
N ASP A 369 1.53 23.99 -13.85
CA ASP A 369 1.81 22.59 -14.21
C ASP A 369 0.57 21.71 -14.19
N ALA A 370 -0.48 22.09 -13.47
CA ALA A 370 -1.77 21.39 -13.42
C ALA A 370 -2.62 21.57 -14.68
N ASN A 371 -2.26 22.48 -15.58
CA ASN A 371 -3.02 22.74 -16.80
C ASN A 371 -2.76 21.65 -17.86
N ILE A 372 -3.69 20.69 -17.93
CA ILE A 372 -3.72 19.66 -18.97
C ILE A 372 -4.45 20.19 -20.21
N GLU A 373 -3.96 21.27 -20.83
CA GLU A 373 -4.55 21.79 -22.08
C GLU A 373 -4.04 21.05 -23.32
N CYS A 374 -2.99 20.24 -23.20
CA CYS A 374 -2.41 19.50 -24.32
C CYS A 374 -3.26 18.28 -24.69
N THR A 375 -4.08 18.39 -25.73
CA THR A 375 -4.40 17.23 -26.57
C THR A 375 -3.12 16.77 -27.28
N PRO A 376 -2.82 15.45 -27.35
CA PRO A 376 -1.68 14.96 -28.11
C PRO A 376 -1.74 15.51 -29.53
N HIS A 377 -0.62 16.04 -30.04
CA HIS A 377 -0.60 16.72 -31.33
C HIS A 377 -0.72 15.69 -32.45
N CYS A 378 -1.71 15.85 -33.34
CA CYS A 378 -1.64 15.26 -34.67
C CYS A 378 -0.33 15.75 -35.33
N ALA A 379 0.62 14.85 -35.54
CA ALA A 379 1.80 15.12 -36.35
C ALA A 379 1.38 15.34 -37.81
N SER A 380 0.90 16.53 -38.14
CA SER A 380 0.86 17.01 -39.52
C SER A 380 2.16 17.75 -39.81
N GLY A 381 3.09 17.01 -40.42
CA GLY A 381 4.14 17.49 -41.30
C GLY A 381 5.02 18.67 -40.84
N SER A 382 6.22 18.36 -40.38
CA SER A 382 7.41 18.86 -41.07
C SER A 382 8.65 18.06 -40.65
N LYS A 383 9.13 17.20 -41.56
CA LYS A 383 10.55 16.86 -41.58
C LYS A 383 11.29 18.17 -41.86
N VAL A 384 11.87 18.78 -40.84
CA VAL A 384 12.95 19.75 -41.04
C VAL A 384 14.23 19.08 -40.59
N ALA A 385 15.09 18.87 -41.58
CA ALA A 385 16.44 18.40 -41.46
C ALA A 385 17.25 19.29 -40.49
N HIS A 386 18.00 18.67 -39.59
CA HIS A 386 19.45 18.62 -39.65
C HIS A 386 20.03 17.64 -38.64
#